data_AF-A0A2D4U3Z2-F1
#
_entry.id   AF-A0A2D4U3Z2-F1
#
_cell.length_a   1.000
_cell.length_b   1.000
_cell.length_c   1.000
_cell.angle_alpha   90.00
_cell.angle_beta   90.00
_cell.angle_gamma   90.00
#
_symmetry.space_group_name_H-M   'P 1'
#
loop_
_entity.id
_entity.type
_entity.pdbx_description
1 polymer ?
#
loop_
_entity_poly.entity_id
_entity_poly.type
_entity_poly.pdbx_seq_one_letter_code
_entity_poly.pdbx_strand_id
1 'polypeptide(L)'
;MNEWTSTPFEPWAGLAGGLLIGTAVVLLLMFIGKIAGISGITAGAITKKHLEQHWRLAFLAGLLLAAPLYLLFAGPFEVQTQFGAIWMGVAGL
;
A
#
# COMPACT_ATOMS: atom_id res chain seq x y z
N MET A 1 -11.86 33.11 12.72
CA MET A 1 -13.08 32.43 12.24
C MET A 1 -12.80 31.95 10.83
N ASN A 2 -12.70 30.61 10.68
CA ASN A 2 -12.82 29.81 9.45
C ASN A 2 -11.76 29.95 8.34
N GLU A 3 -10.58 29.37 8.57
CA GLU A 3 -9.71 28.88 7.48
C GLU A 3 -10.17 27.47 7.09
N TRP A 4 -11.31 27.37 6.39
CA TRP A 4 -11.70 26.11 5.74
C TRP A 4 -10.77 25.90 4.55
N THR A 5 -9.66 25.18 4.76
CA THR A 5 -8.77 24.75 3.69
C THR A 5 -9.54 23.80 2.78
N SER A 6 -9.95 24.30 1.62
CA SER A 6 -10.60 23.49 0.59
C SER A 6 -9.52 22.61 -0.04
N THR A 7 -9.47 21.32 0.31
CA THR A 7 -8.56 20.37 -0.36
C THR A 7 -8.95 20.30 -1.83
N PRO A 8 -8.06 20.70 -2.76
CA PRO A 8 -8.37 20.63 -4.18
C PRO A 8 -8.62 19.16 -4.56
N PHE A 9 -9.72 18.90 -5.24
CA PHE A 9 -10.00 17.57 -5.79
C PHE A 9 -9.01 17.29 -6.92
N GLU A 10 -8.16 16.27 -6.75
CA GLU A 10 -7.14 15.86 -7.73
C GLU A 10 -7.54 14.54 -8.43
N PRO A 11 -8.47 14.58 -9.41
CA PRO A 11 -9.04 13.38 -10.03
C PRO A 11 -7.98 12.51 -10.73
N TRP A 12 -6.96 13.14 -11.32
CA TRP A 12 -5.90 12.43 -12.03
C TRP A 12 -4.95 11.68 -11.10
N ALA A 13 -4.67 12.21 -9.91
CA ALA A 13 -3.87 11.50 -8.92
C ALA A 13 -4.60 10.23 -8.45
N GLY A 14 -5.91 10.33 -8.18
CA GLY A 14 -6.75 9.18 -7.82
C GLY A 14 -6.82 8.12 -8.92
N LEU A 15 -6.99 8.54 -10.17
CA LEU A 15 -7.02 7.63 -11.32
C LEU A 15 -5.67 6.94 -11.54
N ALA A 16 -4.55 7.67 -11.45
CA ALA A 16 -3.22 7.10 -11.59
C ALA A 16 -2.95 6.03 -10.51
N GLY A 17 -3.31 6.30 -9.26
CA GLY A 17 -3.20 5.33 -8.16
C GLY A 17 -4.08 4.10 -8.40
N GLY A 18 -5.33 4.31 -8.81
CA GLY A 18 -6.26 3.21 -9.13
C GLY A 18 -5.77 2.33 -10.27
N LEU A 19 -5.22 2.92 -11.33
CA LEU A 19 -4.67 2.20 -12.49
C LEU A 19 -3.42 1.40 -12.10
N LEU A 20 -2.51 1.99 -11.31
CA LEU A 20 -1.33 1.30 -10.77
C LEU A 20 -1.73 0.06 -9.95
N ILE A 21 -2.69 0.19 -9.02
CA ILE A 21 -3.16 -0.93 -8.20
C ILE A 21 -3.87 -1.97 -9.07
N GLY A 22 -4.74 -1.54 -9.98
CA GLY A 22 -5.46 -2.41 -10.90
C GLY A 22 -4.51 -3.25 -11.77
N THR A 23 -3.49 -2.63 -12.36
CA THR A 23 -2.47 -3.31 -13.14
C THR A 23 -1.69 -4.31 -12.28
N ALA A 24 -1.32 -3.96 -11.04
CA ALA A 24 -0.64 -4.88 -10.13
C ALA A 24 -1.49 -6.15 -9.84
N VAL A 25 -2.79 -5.98 -9.62
CA VAL A 25 -3.72 -7.10 -9.40
C VAL A 25 -3.85 -7.98 -10.65
N VAL A 26 -3.97 -7.38 -11.84
CA VAL A 26 -4.04 -8.12 -13.12
C VAL A 26 -2.75 -8.91 -13.37
N LEU A 27 -1.59 -8.31 -13.11
CA LEU A 27 -0.30 -9.01 -13.23
C LEU A 27 -0.23 -10.21 -12.26
N LEU A 28 -0.62 -10.02 -10.99
CA LEU A 28 -0.63 -11.13 -10.04
C LEU A 28 -1.57 -12.26 -10.49
N LEU A 29 -2.75 -11.88 -10.99
CA LEU A 29 -3.72 -12.81 -11.57
C LEU A 29 -3.16 -13.56 -12.77
N MET A 30 -2.45 -12.89 -13.67
CA MET A 30 -1.90 -13.50 -14.87
C MET A 30 -0.73 -14.45 -14.58
N PHE A 31 0.16 -14.08 -13.66
CA PHE A 31 1.34 -14.90 -13.34
C PHE A 31 1.07 -16.04 -12.35
N ILE A 32 0.13 -15.84 -11.42
CA ILE A 32 -0.10 -16.77 -10.29
C ILE A 32 -1.50 -17.39 -10.34
N GLY A 33 -2.41 -16.85 -11.15
CA GLY A 33 -3.79 -17.33 -11.28
C GLY A 33 -4.67 -16.99 -10.07
N LYS A 34 -4.21 -16.12 -9.16
CA LYS A 34 -4.87 -15.83 -7.88
C LYS A 34 -5.04 -14.34 -7.66
N ILE A 35 -6.20 -13.95 -7.10
CA ILE A 35 -6.48 -12.57 -6.70
C ILE A 35 -5.62 -12.23 -5.47
N ALA A 36 -4.95 -11.08 -5.52
CA ALA A 36 -4.11 -10.56 -4.44
C ALA A 36 -4.96 -10.17 -3.22
N GLY A 37 -5.11 -11.07 -2.26
CA GLY A 37 -5.67 -10.74 -0.95
C GLY A 37 -4.59 -10.81 0.12
N ILE A 38 -4.19 -9.69 0.72
CA ILE A 38 -3.12 -9.64 1.74
C ILE A 38 -3.42 -10.65 2.87
N SER A 39 -4.65 -10.67 3.39
CA SER A 39 -5.07 -11.61 4.43
C SER A 39 -4.93 -13.08 4.00
N GLY A 40 -5.25 -13.39 2.74
CA GLY A 40 -5.12 -14.74 2.19
C GLY A 40 -3.68 -15.13 1.85
N ILE A 41 -2.84 -14.17 1.47
CA ILE A 41 -1.40 -14.34 1.23
C ILE A 41 -0.70 -14.63 2.56
N THR A 42 -0.95 -13.81 3.58
CA THR A 42 -0.40 -13.95 4.93
C THR A 42 -0.85 -15.27 5.57
N ALA A 43 -2.15 -15.60 5.54
CA ALA A 43 -2.63 -16.87 6.07
C ALA A 43 -2.03 -18.07 5.32
N GLY A 44 -1.97 -18.02 3.98
CA GLY A 44 -1.38 -19.09 3.18
C GLY A 44 0.13 -19.24 3.33
N ALA A 45 0.86 -18.17 3.68
CA ALA A 45 2.29 -18.23 3.97
C ALA A 45 2.58 -18.99 5.28
N ILE A 46 1.65 -18.93 6.24
CA ILE A 46 1.76 -19.63 7.54
C ILE A 46 1.24 -21.08 7.44
N THR A 47 0.15 -21.30 6.69
CA THR A 47 -0.57 -22.59 6.69
C THR A 47 -0.07 -23.59 5.65
N LYS A 48 0.46 -23.15 4.49
CA LYS A 48 0.79 -24.08 3.39
C LYS A 48 2.30 -24.32 3.24
N LYS A 49 2.74 -25.57 3.42
CA LYS A 49 4.10 -26.04 3.08
C LYS A 49 4.11 -26.64 1.67
N HIS A 50 4.64 -25.92 0.68
CA HIS A 50 5.17 -26.38 -0.62
C HIS A 50 5.45 -25.17 -1.55
N LEU A 51 5.75 -25.39 -2.84
CA LEU A 51 6.01 -24.39 -3.91
C LEU A 51 5.15 -23.11 -3.85
N GLU A 52 3.90 -23.18 -3.38
CA GLU A 52 3.04 -22.00 -3.17
C GLU A 52 3.56 -21.00 -2.12
N GLN A 53 4.43 -21.41 -1.20
CA GLN A 53 4.98 -20.55 -0.16
C GLN A 53 6.00 -19.55 -0.73
N HIS A 54 6.77 -19.96 -1.76
CA HIS A 54 7.83 -19.12 -2.34
C HIS A 54 7.28 -17.84 -2.97
N TRP A 55 6.20 -17.91 -3.74
CA TRP A 55 5.61 -16.70 -4.36
C TRP A 55 4.95 -15.79 -3.32
N ARG A 56 4.38 -16.36 -2.26
CA ARG A 56 3.76 -15.59 -1.16
C ARG A 56 4.82 -14.84 -0.35
N LEU A 57 5.94 -15.51 -0.05
CA LEU A 57 7.09 -14.89 0.60
C LEU A 57 7.71 -13.80 -0.27
N ALA A 58 7.85 -14.03 -1.58
CA ALA A 58 8.32 -13.02 -2.53
C ALA A 58 7.40 -11.79 -2.57
N PHE A 59 6.07 -12.00 -2.55
CA PHE A 59 5.11 -10.91 -2.48
C PHE A 59 5.22 -10.12 -1.16
N LEU A 60 5.29 -10.81 -0.01
CA LEU A 60 5.43 -10.16 1.29
C LEU A 60 6.76 -9.42 1.43
N ALA A 61 7.85 -9.99 0.91
CA ALA A 61 9.14 -9.32 0.85
C ALA A 61 9.06 -8.07 -0.03
N GLY A 62 8.43 -8.15 -1.21
CA GLY A 62 8.17 -7.00 -2.06
C GLY A 62 7.35 -5.92 -1.36
N LEU A 63 6.32 -6.30 -0.60
CA LEU A 63 5.50 -5.37 0.19
C LEU A 63 6.31 -4.66 1.28
N LEU A 64 7.15 -5.40 2.02
CA LEU A 64 8.03 -4.82 3.05
C LEU A 64 9.12 -3.94 2.45
N LEU A 65 9.66 -4.32 1.29
CA LEU A 65 10.71 -3.57 0.61
C LEU A 65 10.17 -2.33 -0.14
N ALA A 66 8.88 -2.28 -0.47
CA ALA A 66 8.29 -1.18 -1.22
C ALA A 66 8.45 0.17 -0.49
N ALA A 67 8.19 0.22 0.82
CA ALA A 67 8.31 1.44 1.60
C ALA A 67 9.75 2.03 1.63
N PRO A 68 10.80 1.28 2.00
CA PRO A 68 12.16 1.80 1.95
C PRO A 68 12.65 2.09 0.53
N LEU A 69 12.24 1.31 -0.48
CA LEU A 69 12.54 1.66 -1.88
C LEU A 69 11.92 3.00 -2.26
N TYR A 70 10.65 3.21 -1.93
CA TYR A 70 9.97 4.47 -2.23
C TYR A 70 10.69 5.65 -1.58
N LEU A 71 11.08 5.54 -0.30
CA LEU A 71 11.85 6.58 0.38
C LEU A 71 13.18 6.89 -0.31
N LEU A 72 13.86 5.88 -0.84
CA LEU A 72 15.14 6.06 -1.54
C LEU A 72 14.97 6.78 -2.89
N PHE A 73 13.88 6.52 -3.62
CA PHE A 73 13.67 7.07 -4.97
C PHE A 73 12.87 8.39 -4.98
N ALA A 74 11.86 8.52 -4.12
CA ALA A 74 10.94 9.65 -4.10
C ALA A 74 11.19 10.63 -2.94
N GLY A 75 12.01 10.24 -1.96
CA GLY A 75 12.28 11.05 -0.77
C GLY A 75 11.24 10.86 0.35
N PRO A 76 11.44 11.54 1.48
CA PRO A 76 10.53 11.47 2.61
C PRO A 76 9.16 12.04 2.25
N PHE A 77 8.10 11.37 2.70
CA PHE A 77 6.75 11.90 2.60
C PHE A 77 6.69 13.22 3.38
N GLU A 78 6.35 14.32 2.71
CA GLU A 78 5.90 15.52 3.41
C GLU A 78 4.54 15.23 4.01
N VAL A 79 4.55 14.74 5.26
CA VAL A 79 3.34 14.52 6.03
C VAL A 79 2.78 15.90 6.37
N GLN A 80 1.90 16.41 5.49
CA GLN A 80 1.11 17.60 5.76
C GLN A 80 0.14 17.28 6.88
N THR A 81 0.60 17.52 8.10
CA THR A 81 -0.13 17.18 9.32
C THR A 81 -1.12 18.32 9.58
N GLN A 82 -2.34 18.20 9.06
CA GLN A 82 -3.39 19.20 9.31
C GLN A 82 -3.85 19.25 10.78
N PHE A 83 -3.54 18.21 11.56
CA PHE A 83 -3.85 18.14 12.99
C PHE A 83 -2.57 18.19 13.83
N GLY A 84 -2.61 18.86 14.99
CA GLY A 84 -1.48 18.87 15.92
C GLY A 84 -1.16 17.46 16.43
N ALA A 85 0.13 17.17 16.65
CA ALA A 85 0.67 15.85 17.04
C ALA A 85 -0.06 15.20 18.23
N ILE A 86 -0.65 16.00 19.12
CA ILE A 86 -1.44 15.54 20.27
C ILE A 86 -2.70 14.78 19.82
N TRP A 87 -3.38 15.25 18.77
CA TRP A 87 -4.58 14.59 18.25
C TRP A 87 -4.25 13.28 17.54
N MET A 88 -3.06 13.15 16.94
CA MET A 88 -2.59 11.89 16.36
C MET A 88 -2.36 10.82 17.42
N GLY A 89 -1.68 11.18 18.53
CA GLY A 89 -1.48 10.25 19.64
C GLY A 89 -2.79 9.75 20.27
N VAL A 90 -3.80 10.62 20.37
CA VAL A 90 -5.15 10.23 20.85
C VAL A 90 -5.90 9.38 19.82
N ALA A 91 -5.69 9.62 18.52
CA ALA A 91 -6.27 8.82 17.44
C ALA A 91 -5.56 7.48 17.21
N GLY A 92 -4.42 7.23 17.88
CA GLY A 92 -3.68 5.97 17.81
C GLY A 92 -2.59 5.92 16.74
N LEU A 93 -2.00 7.06 16.41
CA LEU A 93 -0.85 7.23 15.52
C LEU A 93 0.33 7.84 16.30
#